data_AF-A0A956J5E1-F1
#
_entry.id   AF-A0A956J5E1-F1
#
_cell.length_a   1.000
_cell.length_b   1.000
_cell.length_c   1.000
_cell.angle_alpha   90.00
_cell.angle_beta   90.00
_cell.angle_gamma   90.00
#
_symmetry.space_group_name_H-M   'P 1'
#
loop_
_entity.id
_entity.type
_entity.pdbx_description
1 polymer ?
#
loop_
_entity_poly.entity_id
_entity_poly.type
_entity_poly.pdbx_seq_one_letter_code
_entity_poly.pdbx_strand_id
1 'polypeptide(L)'
;MFLLLLTPSLALGQGLTGSLVGVVTDNTGAVIPGANIEALNENTGATATTQTSADGSYEFPLLRPAPYKITATAEGFRTLERTGLMVRSTETLRADLTLELGVVSEIVTVSEAAPLLQTDQPTLGHVIEEDTITAIPLATRNFTQILGTSPGVVGSVMNADRQGTGSDSVSVNGARRGSNNVLVDGVPTSNQLNNAPDGDGTPSIEFLSEFKVLTSLYSAEFGRNQGSVINVTTRSGTNEFHGTAYEFLRNTKLNARPFFFPEKQANIQNQFGGNIGGPIVKNKTFFFYGMEYSRQRNGNGSGARFLAQVPDAAERQGVFSSTLYDP
;
A
#
# COMPACT_ATOMS: atom_id res chain seq x y z
N MET A 1 12.51 -38.53 -10.05
CA MET A 1 11.22 -37.85 -9.84
C MET A 1 10.94 -37.87 -8.35
N PHE A 2 11.40 -36.84 -7.64
CA PHE A 2 11.27 -36.75 -6.17
C PHE A 2 9.94 -36.06 -5.86
N LEU A 3 8.98 -36.83 -5.34
CA LEU A 3 7.67 -36.33 -4.92
C LEU A 3 7.87 -35.62 -3.57
N LEU A 4 7.92 -34.28 -3.59
CA LEU A 4 8.02 -33.47 -2.39
C LEU A 4 6.64 -33.43 -1.72
N LEU A 5 6.45 -34.23 -0.66
CA LEU A 5 5.30 -34.14 0.24
C LEU A 5 5.39 -32.83 1.03
N LEU A 6 4.66 -31.79 0.61
CA LEU A 6 4.40 -30.62 1.46
C LEU A 6 3.41 -31.01 2.55
N THR A 7 3.90 -31.23 3.76
CA THR A 7 3.07 -31.21 4.97
C THR A 7 2.70 -29.74 5.26
N PRO A 8 1.41 -29.37 5.35
CA PRO A 8 1.02 -28.04 5.77
C PRO A 8 1.25 -27.92 7.27
N SER A 9 2.42 -27.41 7.68
CA SER A 9 2.55 -26.87 9.02
C SER A 9 1.64 -25.65 9.13
N LEU A 10 0.81 -25.60 10.16
CA LEU A 10 0.01 -24.43 10.50
C LEU A 10 0.97 -23.30 10.88
N ALA A 11 1.40 -22.53 9.89
CA ALA A 11 2.08 -21.28 10.12
C ALA A 11 1.04 -20.28 10.60
N LEU A 12 1.12 -19.89 11.89
CA LEU A 12 0.40 -18.72 12.37
C LEU A 12 1.05 -17.50 11.72
N GLY A 13 0.51 -17.06 10.57
CA GLY A 13 0.91 -15.82 9.94
C GLY A 13 0.48 -14.65 10.81
N GLN A 14 1.45 -13.95 11.40
CA GLN A 14 1.22 -12.62 11.97
C GLN A 14 1.16 -11.65 10.79
N GLY A 15 -0.05 -11.26 10.41
CA GLY A 15 -0.27 -10.23 9.40
C GLY A 15 -0.42 -8.87 10.06
N LEU A 16 -0.08 -7.83 9.31
CA LEU A 16 -0.47 -6.46 9.59
C LEU A 16 -2.01 -6.38 9.80
N THR A 17 -2.45 -5.93 10.97
CA THR A 17 -3.87 -5.76 11.34
C THR A 17 -4.18 -4.28 11.60
N GLY A 18 -5.46 -3.93 11.57
CA GLY A 18 -5.99 -2.67 12.09
C GLY A 18 -6.85 -2.92 13.32
N SER A 19 -7.22 -1.85 14.01
CA SER A 19 -8.20 -1.91 15.09
C SER A 19 -9.43 -1.08 14.75
N LEU A 20 -10.55 -1.43 15.39
CA LEU A 20 -11.78 -0.68 15.28
C LEU A 20 -12.31 -0.40 16.69
N VAL A 21 -12.61 0.86 16.98
CA VAL A 21 -13.04 1.33 18.29
C VAL A 21 -14.28 2.20 18.15
N GLY A 22 -15.02 2.39 19.24
CA GLY A 22 -16.07 3.39 19.27
C GLY A 22 -16.80 3.40 20.60
N VAL A 23 -17.76 4.30 20.71
CA VAL A 23 -18.69 4.37 21.84
C VAL A 23 -20.11 4.20 21.34
N VAL A 24 -20.92 3.43 22.07
CA VAL A 24 -22.35 3.28 21.81
C VAL A 24 -23.15 4.19 22.72
N THR A 25 -24.00 5.01 22.13
CA THR A 25 -24.85 6.00 22.81
C THR A 25 -26.30 5.90 22.37
N ASP A 26 -27.22 6.50 23.12
CA ASP A 26 -28.60 6.74 22.68
C ASP A 26 -28.79 8.16 22.11
N ASN A 27 -30.00 8.47 21.62
CA ASN A 27 -30.36 9.80 21.10
C ASN A 27 -30.30 10.94 22.14
N THR A 28 -30.15 10.64 23.43
CA THR A 28 -29.94 11.62 24.50
C THR A 28 -28.46 11.88 24.79
N GLY A 29 -27.56 11.08 24.18
CA GLY A 29 -26.12 11.09 24.42
C GLY A 29 -25.69 10.25 25.62
N ALA A 30 -26.60 9.45 26.21
CA ALA A 30 -26.25 8.54 27.29
C ALA A 30 -25.54 7.30 26.73
N VAL A 31 -24.51 6.82 27.42
CA VAL A 31 -23.75 5.63 27.01
C VAL A 31 -24.55 4.35 27.29
N ILE A 32 -24.42 3.37 26.39
CA ILE A 32 -25.13 2.08 26.50
C ILE A 32 -24.11 0.97 26.80
N PRO A 33 -23.99 0.53 28.06
CA PRO A 33 -23.14 -0.60 28.42
C PRO A 33 -23.79 -1.95 28.09
N GLY A 34 -22.98 -2.98 27.82
CA GLY A 34 -23.46 -4.34 27.54
C GLY A 34 -24.16 -4.54 26.18
N ALA A 35 -24.17 -3.53 25.30
CA ALA A 35 -24.56 -3.70 23.91
C ALA A 35 -23.63 -4.70 23.21
N ASN A 36 -24.20 -5.67 22.49
CA ASN A 36 -23.45 -6.62 21.67
C ASN A 36 -23.10 -5.97 20.33
N ILE A 37 -21.82 -6.03 19.97
CA ILE A 37 -21.27 -5.48 18.73
C ILE A 37 -20.69 -6.62 17.91
N GLU A 38 -21.13 -6.75 16.67
CA GLU A 38 -20.59 -7.68 15.69
C GLU A 38 -19.91 -6.90 14.56
N ALA A 39 -18.66 -7.20 14.26
CA ALA A 39 -17.93 -6.71 13.10
C ALA A 39 -17.81 -7.84 12.07
N LEU A 40 -18.49 -7.68 10.93
CA LEU A 40 -18.48 -8.60 9.79
C LEU A 40 -17.53 -8.08 8.71
N ASN A 41 -16.51 -8.86 8.37
CA ASN A 41 -15.68 -8.62 7.20
C ASN A 41 -16.50 -8.90 5.93
N GLU A 42 -16.79 -7.87 5.12
CA GLU A 42 -17.69 -7.99 3.98
C GLU A 42 -17.07 -8.83 2.84
N ASN A 43 -15.75 -8.89 2.75
CA ASN A 43 -15.05 -9.68 1.72
C ASN A 43 -15.03 -11.19 2.03
N THR A 44 -14.87 -11.56 3.30
CA THR A 44 -14.66 -12.96 3.70
C THR A 44 -15.82 -13.55 4.50
N GLY A 45 -16.79 -12.75 4.93
CA GLY A 45 -17.89 -13.18 5.81
C GLY A 45 -17.42 -13.58 7.21
N ALA A 46 -16.21 -13.22 7.61
CA ALA A 46 -15.68 -13.53 8.93
C ALA A 46 -16.24 -12.54 9.96
N THR A 47 -16.76 -13.03 11.08
CA THR A 47 -17.31 -12.20 12.15
C THR A 47 -16.40 -12.19 13.36
N ALA A 48 -16.31 -11.02 13.99
CA ALA A 48 -15.77 -10.84 15.33
C ALA A 48 -16.86 -10.20 16.19
N THR A 49 -16.99 -10.61 17.45
CA THR A 49 -17.96 -10.04 18.38
C THR A 49 -17.29 -9.52 19.64
N THR A 50 -17.85 -8.45 20.20
CA THR A 50 -17.45 -7.87 21.48
C THR A 50 -18.69 -7.27 22.17
N GLN A 51 -18.53 -6.86 23.42
CA GLN A 51 -19.54 -6.13 24.16
C GLN A 51 -19.00 -4.78 24.60
N THR A 52 -19.89 -3.79 24.71
CA THR A 52 -19.53 -2.49 25.25
C THR A 52 -19.24 -2.56 26.75
N SER A 53 -18.22 -1.81 27.16
CA SER A 53 -17.81 -1.62 28.55
C SER A 53 -18.79 -0.72 29.33
N ALA A 54 -18.54 -0.52 30.63
CA ALA A 54 -19.38 0.30 31.50
C ALA A 54 -19.49 1.77 31.06
N ASP A 55 -18.52 2.28 30.31
CA ASP A 55 -18.51 3.61 29.70
C ASP A 55 -19.09 3.63 28.27
N GLY A 56 -19.65 2.52 27.79
CA GLY A 56 -20.21 2.35 26.45
C GLY A 56 -19.16 2.13 25.35
N SER A 57 -17.87 2.06 25.70
CA SER A 57 -16.80 1.86 24.71
C SER A 57 -16.72 0.40 24.25
N TYR A 58 -16.31 0.19 23.00
CA TYR A 58 -16.01 -1.14 22.44
C TYR A 58 -14.75 -1.08 21.59
N GLU A 59 -14.07 -2.22 21.47
CA GLU A 59 -12.85 -2.36 20.68
C GLU A 59 -12.73 -3.75 20.04
N PHE A 60 -12.25 -3.76 18.80
CA PHE A 60 -11.71 -4.89 18.08
C PHE A 60 -10.24 -4.62 17.78
N PRO A 61 -9.29 -5.18 18.55
CA PRO A 61 -7.89 -4.79 18.46
C PRO A 61 -7.17 -5.36 17.22
N LEU A 62 -7.68 -6.46 16.65
CA LEU A 62 -7.01 -7.23 15.59
C LEU A 62 -8.00 -7.61 14.49
N LEU A 63 -8.26 -6.68 13.58
CA LEU A 63 -9.04 -6.90 12.36
C LEU A 63 -8.11 -6.91 11.14
N ARG A 64 -8.42 -7.78 10.18
CA ARG A 64 -7.69 -7.79 8.90
C ARG A 64 -8.13 -6.58 8.07
N PRO A 65 -7.24 -5.93 7.30
CA PRO A 65 -7.64 -4.84 6.43
C PRO A 65 -8.72 -5.28 5.43
N ALA A 66 -9.89 -4.63 5.48
CA ALA A 66 -11.07 -4.91 4.65
C ALA A 66 -12.20 -3.90 4.94
N PRO A 67 -13.23 -3.83 4.08
CA PRO A 67 -14.51 -3.23 4.45
C PRO A 67 -15.23 -4.10 5.49
N TYR A 68 -15.75 -3.45 6.52
CA TYR A 68 -16.54 -4.05 7.58
C TYR A 68 -17.95 -3.46 7.66
N LYS A 69 -18.90 -4.35 7.97
CA LYS A 69 -20.21 -3.99 8.51
C LYS A 69 -20.21 -4.20 10.02
N ILE A 70 -20.66 -3.21 10.79
CA ILE A 70 -20.91 -3.35 12.22
C ILE A 70 -22.41 -3.48 12.47
N THR A 71 -22.79 -4.45 13.28
CA THR A 71 -24.13 -4.59 13.82
C THR A 71 -24.10 -4.40 15.33
N ALA A 72 -24.88 -3.45 15.85
CA ALA A 72 -25.01 -3.18 17.28
C ALA A 72 -26.42 -3.52 17.76
N THR A 73 -26.50 -4.25 18.88
CA THR A 73 -27.76 -4.69 19.48
C THR A 73 -27.74 -4.49 20.99
N ALA A 74 -28.83 -3.97 21.55
CA ALA A 74 -29.05 -3.81 22.98
C ALA A 74 -30.54 -3.99 23.30
N GLU A 75 -30.86 -4.47 24.50
CA GLU A 75 -32.25 -4.68 24.93
C GLU A 75 -33.00 -3.34 25.00
N GLY A 76 -34.20 -3.27 24.41
CA GLY A 76 -35.00 -2.04 24.35
C GLY A 76 -34.62 -1.05 23.24
N PHE A 77 -33.61 -1.38 22.43
CA PHE A 77 -33.17 -0.60 21.29
C PHE A 77 -33.38 -1.34 19.96
N ARG A 78 -33.49 -0.56 18.88
CA ARG A 78 -33.47 -1.07 17.51
C ARG A 78 -32.09 -1.60 17.16
N THR A 79 -32.04 -2.60 16.28
CA THR A 79 -30.76 -3.09 15.75
C THR A 79 -30.20 -2.05 14.79
N LEU A 80 -28.96 -1.62 15.01
CA LEU A 80 -28.25 -0.71 14.11
C LEU A 80 -27.28 -1.52 13.26
N GLU A 81 -27.31 -1.31 11.95
CA GLU A 81 -26.30 -1.77 11.02
C GLU A 81 -25.58 -0.57 10.38
N ARG A 82 -24.26 -0.54 10.46
CA ARG A 82 -23.42 0.46 9.83
C ARG A 82 -22.46 -0.22 8.85
N THR A 83 -22.49 0.19 7.59
CA THR A 83 -21.66 -0.37 6.51
C THR A 83 -20.60 0.63 6.04
N GLY A 84 -19.66 0.19 5.18
CA GLY A 84 -18.68 1.08 4.56
C GLY A 84 -17.51 1.47 5.47
N LEU A 85 -17.27 0.71 6.55
CA LEU A 85 -16.17 0.96 7.48
C LEU A 85 -14.90 0.28 6.97
N MET A 86 -14.02 1.05 6.31
CA MET A 86 -12.76 0.53 5.81
C MET A 86 -11.71 0.46 6.92
N VAL A 87 -11.45 -0.75 7.43
CA VAL A 87 -10.34 -0.99 8.35
C VAL A 87 -9.05 -1.12 7.53
N ARG A 88 -8.03 -0.36 7.92
CA ARG A 88 -6.71 -0.35 7.27
C ARG A 88 -5.64 -0.89 8.20
N SER A 89 -4.55 -1.36 7.62
CA SER A 89 -3.40 -1.83 8.38
C SER A 89 -2.83 -0.71 9.26
N THR A 90 -2.50 -1.03 10.51
CA THR A 90 -1.82 -0.13 11.47
C THR A 90 -2.63 1.15 11.74
N GLU A 91 -3.94 1.11 11.53
CA GLU A 91 -4.85 2.20 11.83
C GLU A 91 -5.90 1.75 12.83
N THR A 92 -6.33 2.70 13.65
CA THR A 92 -7.48 2.55 14.53
C THR A 92 -8.63 3.31 13.91
N LEU A 93 -9.62 2.60 13.38
CA LEU A 93 -10.83 3.22 12.85
C LEU A 93 -11.80 3.47 14.00
N ARG A 94 -12.17 4.74 14.23
CA ARG A 94 -13.23 5.08 15.17
C ARG A 94 -14.60 5.11 14.49
N ALA A 95 -15.55 4.38 15.05
CA ALA A 95 -16.93 4.29 14.59
C ALA A 95 -17.88 4.38 15.79
N ASP A 96 -18.18 5.59 16.23
CA ASP A 96 -19.20 5.80 17.26
C ASP A 96 -20.60 5.45 16.70
N LEU A 97 -21.45 4.87 17.55
CA LEU A 97 -22.75 4.34 17.16
C LEU A 97 -23.84 4.94 18.05
N THR A 98 -24.98 5.27 17.44
CA THR A 98 -26.14 5.80 18.16
C THR A 98 -27.33 4.87 17.95
N LEU A 99 -27.81 4.26 19.04
CA LEU A 99 -28.97 3.38 19.03
C LEU A 99 -30.25 4.16 19.29
N GLU A 100 -31.27 3.87 18.49
CA GLU A 100 -32.61 4.42 18.68
C GLU A 100 -33.46 3.47 19.54
N LEU A 101 -34.28 4.03 20.43
CA LEU A 101 -35.24 3.26 21.20
C LEU A 101 -36.26 2.59 20.28
N GLY A 102 -36.56 1.31 20.53
CA GLY A 102 -37.53 0.55 19.77
C GLY A 102 -37.37 -0.95 19.91
N VAL A 103 -38.21 -1.70 19.20
CA VAL A 103 -38.18 -3.16 19.24
C VAL A 103 -37.00 -3.66 18.38
N VAL A 104 -36.27 -4.66 18.87
CA VAL A 104 -35.06 -5.26 18.24
C VAL A 104 -35.29 -5.68 16.77
N SER A 105 -36.55 -5.92 16.37
CA SER A 105 -36.92 -6.34 15.01
C SER A 105 -36.81 -5.25 13.93
N GLU A 106 -36.67 -3.98 14.29
CA GLU A 106 -36.45 -2.89 13.32
C GLU A 106 -34.95 -2.65 13.13
N ILE A 107 -34.50 -2.67 11.87
CA ILE A 107 -33.10 -2.46 11.48
C ILE A 107 -32.95 -1.05 10.91
N VAL A 108 -32.01 -0.28 11.45
CA VAL A 108 -31.58 1.01 10.89
C VAL A 108 -30.26 0.78 10.15
N THR A 109 -30.22 1.05 8.85
CA THR A 109 -28.99 0.96 8.06
C THR A 109 -28.41 2.36 7.82
N VAL A 110 -27.19 2.59 8.31
CA VAL A 110 -26.45 3.83 8.09
C VAL A 110 -25.30 3.57 7.11
N SER A 111 -25.37 4.18 5.92
CA SER A 111 -24.25 4.24 4.98
C SER A 111 -23.65 5.64 5.01
N GLU A 112 -22.77 5.91 5.96
CA GLU A 112 -22.03 7.17 6.02
C GLU A 112 -20.54 6.89 5.77
N ALA A 113 -19.89 7.72 4.96
CA ALA A 113 -18.47 7.60 4.68
C ALA A 113 -17.65 7.70 5.99
N ALA A 114 -16.56 6.94 6.09
CA ALA A 114 -15.67 7.00 7.24
C ALA A 114 -15.17 8.45 7.49
N PRO A 115 -15.00 8.88 8.75
CA PRO A 115 -14.51 10.23 9.03
C PRO A 115 -13.15 10.47 8.37
N LEU A 116 -13.01 11.60 7.66
CA LEU A 116 -11.77 12.02 6.98
C LEU A 116 -10.62 12.31 7.96
N LEU A 117 -10.91 12.48 9.25
CA LEU A 117 -9.94 12.85 10.28
C LEU A 117 -9.67 11.66 11.21
N GLN A 118 -8.41 11.22 11.21
CA GLN A 118 -7.90 10.23 12.15
C GLN A 118 -7.50 10.94 13.46
N THR A 119 -8.32 10.80 14.51
CA THR A 119 -8.08 11.43 15.82
C THR A 119 -7.36 10.52 16.81
N ASP A 120 -7.35 9.22 16.55
CA ASP A 120 -6.96 8.20 17.51
C ASP A 120 -5.49 7.77 17.35
N GLN A 121 -4.81 8.27 16.32
CA GLN A 121 -3.39 8.02 16.07
C GLN A 121 -2.64 9.33 15.81
N PRO A 122 -1.48 9.55 16.46
CA PRO A 122 -0.62 10.69 16.17
C PRO A 122 0.20 10.51 14.88
N THR A 123 0.11 9.33 14.25
CA THR A 123 0.92 8.92 13.10
C THR A 123 0.72 9.86 11.92
N LEU A 124 1.81 10.47 11.44
CA LEU A 124 1.79 11.22 10.19
C LEU A 124 2.14 10.27 9.05
N GLY A 125 1.15 9.99 8.21
CA GLY A 125 1.32 9.12 7.06
C GLY A 125 0.29 9.36 5.99
N HIS A 126 0.51 8.74 4.85
CA HIS A 126 -0.40 8.78 3.71
C HIS A 126 -0.71 7.36 3.26
N VAL A 127 -2.01 7.05 3.16
CA VAL A 127 -2.50 5.82 2.55
C VAL A 127 -2.81 6.11 1.09
N ILE A 128 -2.30 5.26 0.22
CA ILE A 128 -2.63 5.23 -1.19
C ILE A 128 -3.42 3.95 -1.43
N GLU A 129 -4.65 4.13 -1.89
CA GLU A 129 -5.61 3.05 -2.13
C GLU A 129 -5.35 2.35 -3.45
N GLU A 130 -5.81 1.09 -3.56
CA GLU A 130 -5.74 0.26 -4.76
C GLU A 130 -6.08 1.01 -6.07
N ASP A 131 -7.22 1.72 -6.08
CA ASP A 131 -7.70 2.44 -7.26
C ASP A 131 -6.73 3.54 -7.67
N THR A 132 -6.12 4.22 -6.69
CA THR A 132 -5.12 5.25 -6.95
C THR A 132 -3.83 4.63 -7.47
N ILE A 133 -3.38 3.51 -6.87
CA ILE A 133 -2.19 2.79 -7.30
C ILE A 133 -2.31 2.37 -8.77
N THR A 134 -3.48 1.86 -9.18
CA THR A 134 -3.72 1.38 -10.54
C THR A 134 -4.05 2.48 -11.55
N ALA A 135 -4.62 3.61 -11.11
CA ALA A 135 -4.95 4.74 -11.97
C ALA A 135 -3.75 5.64 -12.30
N ILE A 136 -2.73 5.72 -11.43
CA ILE A 136 -1.55 6.56 -11.70
C ILE A 136 -0.71 5.93 -12.82
N PRO A 137 -0.34 6.70 -13.86
CA PRO A 137 0.54 6.21 -14.92
C PRO A 137 1.97 6.06 -14.38
N LEU A 138 2.30 4.87 -13.87
CA LEU A 138 3.65 4.52 -13.42
C LEU A 138 4.52 4.10 -14.59
N ALA A 139 5.52 4.90 -14.92
CA ALA A 139 6.43 4.63 -16.04
C ALA A 139 7.20 3.31 -15.89
N THR A 140 7.43 2.81 -14.68
CA THR A 140 8.11 1.52 -14.45
C THR A 140 7.25 0.50 -13.72
N ARG A 141 5.96 0.82 -13.51
CA ARG A 141 5.03 0.02 -12.68
C ARG A 141 5.62 -0.33 -11.31
N ASN A 142 6.42 0.58 -10.75
CA ASN A 142 7.00 0.44 -9.44
C ASN A 142 6.23 1.34 -8.46
N PHE A 143 5.66 0.78 -7.40
CA PHE A 143 4.92 1.57 -6.41
C PHE A 143 5.81 2.63 -5.72
N THR A 144 7.14 2.46 -5.72
CA THR A 144 8.04 3.49 -5.15
C THR A 144 7.94 4.81 -5.91
N GLN A 145 7.42 4.82 -7.15
CA GLN A 145 7.11 6.06 -7.87
C GLN A 145 6.02 6.89 -7.20
N ILE A 146 5.14 6.24 -6.45
CA ILE A 146 4.06 6.90 -5.70
C ILE A 146 4.58 7.46 -4.37
N LEU A 147 5.73 6.99 -3.85
CA LEU A 147 6.34 7.59 -2.65
C LEU A 147 6.52 9.11 -2.81
N GLY A 148 6.89 9.57 -4.01
CA GLY A 148 7.07 10.99 -4.31
C GLY A 148 5.78 11.83 -4.27
N THR A 149 4.59 11.22 -4.22
CA THR A 149 3.33 11.97 -4.04
C THR A 149 2.99 12.19 -2.56
N SER A 150 3.71 11.55 -1.65
CA SER A 150 3.48 11.70 -0.22
C SER A 150 4.17 12.97 0.32
N PRO A 151 3.50 13.77 1.17
CA PRO A 151 4.10 14.96 1.77
C PRO A 151 5.40 14.63 2.53
N GLY A 152 6.42 15.49 2.37
CA GLY A 152 7.72 15.33 3.03
C GLY A 152 8.68 14.35 2.34
N VAL A 153 8.26 13.70 1.26
CA VAL A 153 9.12 12.79 0.47
C VAL A 153 9.75 13.53 -0.71
N VAL A 154 11.08 13.43 -0.83
CA VAL A 154 11.88 14.07 -1.89
C VAL A 154 12.88 13.06 -2.45
N GLY A 155 12.75 12.68 -3.71
CA GLY A 155 13.68 11.75 -4.35
C GLY A 155 13.48 11.63 -5.85
N SER A 156 14.51 11.15 -6.55
CA SER A 156 14.37 10.79 -7.97
C SER A 156 13.76 9.40 -8.06
N VAL A 157 12.45 9.35 -8.20
CA VAL A 157 11.68 8.11 -8.37
C VAL A 157 11.33 7.83 -9.84
N MET A 158 12.05 8.44 -10.78
CA MET A 158 11.62 8.55 -12.19
C MET A 158 12.51 7.81 -13.20
N ASN A 159 13.50 7.02 -12.78
CA ASN A 159 14.39 6.38 -13.75
C ASN A 159 13.74 5.16 -14.43
N ALA A 160 13.19 5.39 -15.62
CA ALA A 160 12.63 4.41 -16.55
C ALA A 160 13.63 3.37 -17.08
N ASP A 161 14.90 3.46 -16.67
CA ASP A 161 16.01 2.72 -17.26
C ASP A 161 16.25 1.36 -16.59
N ARG A 162 15.75 1.15 -15.37
CA ARG A 162 15.89 -0.11 -14.63
C ARG A 162 14.53 -0.61 -14.17
N GLN A 163 13.92 -1.49 -14.97
CA GLN A 163 12.65 -2.15 -14.64
C GLN A 163 12.94 -3.31 -13.67
N GLY A 164 12.12 -3.46 -12.62
CA GLY A 164 12.22 -4.59 -11.69
C GLY A 164 13.37 -4.54 -10.67
N THR A 165 14.19 -3.48 -10.66
CA THR A 165 15.02 -3.15 -9.50
C THR A 165 14.26 -2.10 -8.71
N GLY A 166 13.58 -2.50 -7.63
CA GLY A 166 13.12 -1.56 -6.62
C GLY A 166 14.26 -0.59 -6.28
N SER A 167 13.93 0.69 -6.16
CA SER A 167 14.82 1.68 -5.56
C SER A 167 13.91 2.59 -4.73
N ASP A 168 13.98 2.45 -3.42
CA ASP A 168 13.36 3.33 -2.42
C ASP A 168 14.23 4.55 -2.09
N SER A 169 15.05 5.02 -3.06
CA SER A 169 16.02 6.11 -2.91
C SER A 169 15.36 7.49 -2.78
N VAL A 170 14.55 7.65 -1.74
CA VAL A 170 13.82 8.86 -1.39
C VAL A 170 14.30 9.38 -0.05
N SER A 171 14.44 10.69 0.08
CA SER A 171 14.67 11.36 1.35
C SER A 171 13.31 11.71 1.93
N VAL A 172 13.01 11.24 3.13
CA VAL A 172 11.79 11.63 3.85
C VAL A 172 12.16 12.58 4.97
N ASN A 173 11.55 13.76 5.00
CA ASN A 173 11.79 14.80 6.02
C ASN A 173 13.28 15.14 6.22
N GLY A 174 14.08 15.08 5.14
CA GLY A 174 15.52 15.35 5.17
C GLY A 174 16.42 14.18 5.60
N ALA A 175 15.85 13.01 5.88
CA ALA A 175 16.62 11.81 6.22
C ALA A 175 17.43 11.27 5.02
N ARG A 176 18.43 10.42 5.31
CA ARG A 176 19.27 9.80 4.28
C ARG A 176 18.42 8.87 3.40
N ARG A 177 18.68 8.85 2.09
CA ARG A 177 17.88 8.10 1.10
C ARG A 177 17.79 6.58 1.33
N GLY A 178 18.79 5.97 1.95
CA GLY A 178 18.80 4.54 2.31
C GLY A 178 18.39 4.28 3.76
N SER A 179 17.62 5.19 4.37
CA SER A 179 17.16 5.05 5.76
C SER A 179 15.63 4.87 5.84
N ASN A 180 15.03 4.45 4.74
CA ASN A 180 13.65 4.00 4.67
C ASN A 180 13.63 2.49 4.81
N ASN A 181 12.53 1.95 5.31
CA ASN A 181 12.32 0.52 5.39
C ASN A 181 11.03 0.17 4.66
N VAL A 182 11.12 -0.82 3.78
CA VAL A 182 9.98 -1.37 3.05
C VAL A 182 9.58 -2.67 3.72
N LEU A 183 8.32 -2.78 4.10
CA LEU A 183 7.72 -3.97 4.66
C LEU A 183 6.63 -4.46 3.72
N VAL A 184 6.67 -5.75 3.40
CA VAL A 184 5.60 -6.45 2.67
C VAL A 184 4.87 -7.34 3.66
N ASP A 185 3.58 -7.06 3.86
CA ASP A 185 2.73 -7.72 4.85
C ASP A 185 3.32 -7.74 6.28
N GLY A 186 4.11 -6.70 6.61
CA GLY A 186 4.77 -6.53 7.91
C GLY A 186 6.17 -7.14 7.98
N VAL A 187 6.65 -7.77 6.91
CA VAL A 187 7.99 -8.36 6.85
C VAL A 187 8.94 -7.41 6.13
N PRO A 188 10.06 -6.99 6.76
CA PRO A 188 11.05 -6.14 6.12
C PRO A 188 11.65 -6.82 4.88
N THR A 189 11.62 -6.14 3.74
CA THR A 189 12.25 -6.61 2.49
C THR A 189 13.58 -5.93 2.19
N SER A 190 13.93 -4.90 2.96
CA SER A 190 15.12 -4.08 2.74
C SER A 190 16.43 -4.86 2.89
N ASN A 191 17.37 -4.65 1.96
CA ASN A 191 18.72 -5.21 2.05
C ASN A 191 19.52 -4.63 3.24
N GLN A 192 19.66 -5.46 4.27
CA GLN A 192 20.32 -5.12 5.55
C GLN A 192 21.85 -4.92 5.45
N LEU A 193 22.50 -5.35 4.35
CA LEU A 193 23.97 -5.38 4.27
C LEU A 193 24.58 -4.05 3.82
N ASN A 194 23.84 -3.26 3.05
CA ASN A 194 24.36 -2.05 2.41
C ASN A 194 23.40 -0.86 2.49
N ASN A 195 22.17 -1.03 3.04
CA ASN A 195 21.10 -0.02 2.98
C ASN A 195 20.96 0.56 1.56
N ALA A 196 21.25 -0.30 0.56
CA ALA A 196 21.16 0.08 -0.82
C ALA A 196 19.71 -0.16 -1.24
N PRO A 197 19.03 0.86 -1.79
CA PRO A 197 17.67 0.74 -2.31
C PRO A 197 17.46 -0.36 -3.34
N ASP A 198 18.54 -0.91 -3.88
CA ASP A 198 18.58 -1.69 -5.11
C ASP A 198 18.35 -3.18 -4.83
N GLY A 199 17.28 -3.73 -5.40
CA GLY A 199 17.05 -5.18 -5.47
C GLY A 199 16.15 -5.75 -4.37
N ASP A 200 15.52 -4.90 -3.57
CA ASP A 200 14.44 -5.33 -2.69
C ASP A 200 13.29 -5.86 -3.57
N GLY A 201 12.87 -7.09 -3.33
CA GLY A 201 11.81 -7.75 -4.10
C GLY A 201 10.47 -7.04 -3.89
N THR A 202 10.19 -6.03 -4.70
CA THR A 202 8.94 -5.29 -4.66
C THR A 202 7.88 -6.04 -5.46
N PRO A 203 6.74 -6.44 -4.85
CA PRO A 203 5.62 -7.02 -5.60
C PRO A 203 5.09 -6.03 -6.65
N SER A 204 4.50 -6.58 -7.71
CA SER A 204 3.81 -5.77 -8.71
C SER A 204 2.63 -5.03 -8.10
N ILE A 205 2.31 -3.85 -8.64
CA ILE A 205 1.25 -2.99 -8.09
C ILE A 205 -0.13 -3.65 -8.16
N GLU A 206 -0.34 -4.53 -9.13
CA GLU A 206 -1.56 -5.32 -9.31
C GLU A 206 -1.78 -6.36 -8.21
N PHE A 207 -0.76 -6.64 -7.39
CA PHE A 207 -0.86 -7.57 -6.27
C PHE A 207 -1.09 -6.87 -4.94
N LEU A 208 -1.18 -5.54 -4.94
CA LEU A 208 -1.33 -4.70 -3.75
C LEU A 208 -2.80 -4.35 -3.52
N SER A 209 -3.21 -4.36 -2.25
CA SER A 209 -4.51 -3.85 -1.79
C SER A 209 -4.38 -2.43 -1.24
N GLU A 210 -3.33 -2.16 -0.49
CA GLU A 210 -3.03 -0.83 0.01
C GLU A 210 -1.52 -0.61 0.16
N PHE A 211 -1.16 0.66 0.13
CA PHE A 211 0.19 1.13 0.33
C PHE A 211 0.19 2.30 1.31
N LYS A 212 1.01 2.23 2.35
CA LYS A 212 1.06 3.24 3.41
C LYS A 212 2.48 3.72 3.64
N VAL A 213 2.65 5.04 3.63
CA VAL A 213 3.93 5.71 3.92
C VAL A 213 3.81 6.40 5.26
N LEU A 214 4.56 5.95 6.26
CA LEU A 214 4.67 6.59 7.56
C LEU A 214 5.94 7.45 7.57
N THR A 215 5.77 8.77 7.72
CA THR A 215 6.87 9.74 7.60
C THR A 215 7.31 10.30 8.95
N SER A 216 6.45 10.24 9.97
CA SER A 216 6.77 10.66 11.34
C SER A 216 5.78 10.07 12.34
N LEU A 217 6.15 10.12 13.63
CA LEU A 217 5.31 9.73 14.77
C LEU A 217 4.75 8.29 14.68
N TYR A 218 5.39 7.42 13.90
CA TYR A 218 5.08 6.00 13.84
C TYR A 218 5.53 5.30 15.12
N SER A 219 4.82 4.22 15.47
CA SER A 219 5.05 3.46 16.70
C SER A 219 6.46 2.85 16.78
N ALA A 220 6.92 2.61 18.01
CA ALA A 220 8.22 2.01 18.31
C ALA A 220 8.38 0.56 17.82
N GLU A 221 7.28 -0.11 17.43
CA GLU A 221 7.30 -1.40 16.74
C GLU A 221 8.08 -1.36 15.41
N PHE A 222 8.15 -0.18 14.79
CA PHE A 222 8.93 0.03 13.58
C PHE A 222 10.33 0.55 13.93
N GLY A 223 11.31 -0.35 13.94
CA GLY A 223 12.73 -0.02 14.10
C GLY A 223 13.52 -0.07 12.79
N ARG A 224 14.69 0.60 12.75
CA ARG A 224 15.63 0.69 11.60
C ARG A 224 15.20 1.59 10.43
N ASN A 225 14.34 2.56 10.70
CA ASN A 225 13.73 3.42 9.69
C ASN A 225 13.87 4.87 10.16
N GLN A 226 15.04 5.49 9.96
CA GLN A 226 15.27 6.88 10.39
C GLN A 226 14.48 7.89 9.53
N GLY A 227 14.16 7.52 8.28
CA GLY A 227 13.36 8.33 7.36
C GLY A 227 11.88 7.96 7.40
N SER A 228 11.53 6.83 6.80
CA SER A 228 10.13 6.38 6.73
C SER A 228 9.97 4.88 6.86
N VAL A 229 8.76 4.48 7.22
CA VAL A 229 8.27 3.11 7.15
C VAL A 229 7.30 3.01 5.99
N ILE A 230 7.54 2.09 5.08
CA ILE A 230 6.75 1.90 3.88
C ILE A 230 6.09 0.53 4.01
N ASN A 231 4.81 0.51 4.39
CA ASN A 231 4.03 -0.70 4.53
C ASN A 231 3.27 -0.99 3.25
N VAL A 232 3.48 -2.19 2.72
CA VAL A 232 2.83 -2.70 1.53
C VAL A 232 1.98 -3.89 1.94
N THR A 233 0.69 -3.84 1.65
CA THR A 233 -0.22 -4.96 1.93
C THR A 233 -0.64 -5.61 0.63
N THR A 234 -0.48 -6.94 0.56
CA THR A 234 -0.85 -7.72 -0.61
C THR A 234 -2.34 -8.07 -0.59
N ARG A 235 -2.90 -8.32 -1.77
CA ARG A 235 -4.29 -8.76 -1.91
C ARG A 235 -4.48 -10.17 -1.37
N SER A 236 -5.64 -10.39 -0.76
CA SER A 236 -6.12 -11.72 -0.35
C SER A 236 -7.35 -12.13 -1.15
N GLY A 237 -7.65 -13.43 -1.19
CA GLY A 237 -8.89 -13.92 -1.81
C GLY A 237 -10.14 -13.50 -1.03
N THR A 238 -11.26 -13.38 -1.74
CA THR A 238 -12.58 -13.02 -1.19
C THR A 238 -13.59 -14.13 -1.45
N ASN A 239 -14.84 -13.95 -1.01
CA ASN A 239 -15.93 -14.87 -1.33
C ASN A 239 -16.37 -14.89 -2.80
N GLU A 240 -15.81 -14.00 -3.61
CA GLU A 240 -16.09 -13.90 -5.03
C GLU A 240 -14.84 -14.20 -5.84
N PHE A 241 -15.02 -14.83 -7.00
CA PHE A 241 -13.91 -14.97 -7.94
C PHE A 241 -13.68 -13.65 -8.65
N HIS A 242 -12.47 -13.12 -8.54
CA HIS A 242 -12.04 -11.94 -9.27
C HIS A 242 -10.63 -12.17 -9.80
N GLY A 243 -10.32 -11.56 -10.93
CA GLY A 243 -9.01 -11.67 -11.53
C GLY A 243 -8.82 -10.65 -12.63
N THR A 244 -7.56 -10.36 -12.92
CA THR A 244 -7.16 -9.40 -13.94
C THR A 244 -6.07 -10.03 -14.81
N ALA A 245 -6.04 -9.63 -16.07
CA ALA A 245 -4.96 -9.95 -16.99
C ALA A 245 -4.53 -8.66 -17.69
N TYR A 246 -3.23 -8.46 -17.87
CA TYR A 246 -2.68 -7.22 -18.35
C TYR A 246 -1.43 -7.44 -19.21
N GLU A 247 -1.18 -6.49 -20.10
CA GLU A 247 0.04 -6.37 -20.92
C GLU A 247 0.37 -4.88 -21.08
N PHE A 248 1.61 -4.53 -20.79
CA PHE A 248 2.15 -3.18 -20.91
C PHE A 248 3.33 -3.17 -21.86
N LEU A 249 3.14 -2.49 -22.99
CA LEU A 249 4.15 -2.34 -24.03
C LEU A 249 4.81 -0.96 -23.95
N ARG A 250 6.14 -0.96 -23.87
CA ARG A 250 6.98 0.20 -24.24
C ARG A 250 7.74 -0.12 -25.51
N ASN A 251 7.77 0.82 -26.45
CA ASN A 251 8.50 0.64 -27.70
C ASN A 251 9.21 1.91 -28.14
N THR A 252 10.46 1.77 -28.58
CA THR A 252 11.28 2.84 -29.18
C THR A 252 10.54 3.65 -30.24
N LYS A 253 9.69 3.01 -31.05
CA LYS A 253 8.94 3.67 -32.11
C LYS A 253 7.96 4.71 -31.56
N LEU A 254 7.40 4.47 -30.38
CA LEU A 254 6.45 5.34 -29.69
C LEU A 254 7.14 6.41 -28.83
N ASN A 255 8.41 6.19 -28.46
CA ASN A 255 9.16 7.11 -27.61
C ASN A 255 9.73 8.30 -28.41
N ALA A 256 9.83 9.45 -27.75
CA ALA A 256 10.61 10.59 -28.23
C ALA A 256 12.13 10.32 -28.15
N ARG A 257 12.93 11.04 -28.96
CA ARG A 257 14.39 11.05 -28.83
C ARG A 257 14.78 11.99 -27.68
N PRO A 258 15.59 11.57 -26.72
CA PRO A 258 16.11 12.49 -25.71
C PRO A 258 16.93 13.61 -26.38
N PHE A 259 16.83 14.84 -25.89
CA PHE A 259 17.41 16.04 -26.54
C PHE A 259 18.89 15.86 -26.90
N PHE A 260 19.69 15.37 -25.96
CA PHE A 260 21.15 15.20 -26.08
C PHE A 260 21.62 13.93 -26.81
N PHE A 261 20.72 13.05 -27.23
CA PHE A 261 21.10 11.78 -27.85
C PHE A 261 21.11 11.91 -29.37
N PRO A 262 22.13 11.42 -30.09
CA PRO A 262 22.17 11.55 -31.56
C PRO A 262 21.03 10.82 -32.26
N GLU A 263 20.50 9.75 -31.65
CA GLU A 263 19.42 8.93 -32.19
C GLU A 263 18.54 8.33 -31.10
N LYS A 264 17.37 7.80 -31.47
CA LYS A 264 16.49 7.07 -30.54
C LYS A 264 17.13 5.75 -30.13
N GLN A 265 17.45 5.60 -28.85
CA GLN A 265 17.98 4.34 -28.31
C GLN A 265 16.91 3.25 -28.27
N ALA A 266 17.32 2.00 -28.42
CA ALA A 266 16.40 0.87 -28.27
C ALA A 266 15.87 0.81 -26.82
N ASN A 267 14.56 0.87 -26.64
CA ASN A 267 13.90 0.66 -25.36
C ASN A 267 12.57 -0.05 -25.63
N ILE A 268 12.61 -1.38 -25.54
CA ILE A 268 11.44 -2.23 -25.73
C ILE A 268 11.21 -3.01 -24.44
N GLN A 269 10.04 -2.81 -23.85
CA GLN A 269 9.63 -3.49 -22.62
C GLN A 269 8.26 -4.12 -22.86
N ASN A 270 8.10 -5.37 -22.43
CA ASN A 270 6.82 -6.05 -22.39
C ASN A 270 6.67 -6.55 -20.95
N GLN A 271 5.65 -6.05 -20.26
CA GLN A 271 5.34 -6.46 -18.90
C GLN A 271 3.92 -6.96 -18.88
N PHE A 272 3.77 -8.25 -18.62
CA PHE A 272 2.47 -8.91 -18.69
C PHE A 272 2.30 -9.87 -17.55
N GLY A 273 1.04 -10.07 -17.19
CA GLY A 273 0.73 -10.86 -16.04
C GLY A 273 -0.75 -10.94 -15.82
N GLY A 274 -1.08 -11.50 -14.68
CA GLY A 274 -2.43 -11.54 -14.21
C GLY A 274 -2.49 -12.03 -12.78
N ASN A 275 -3.68 -11.86 -12.21
CA ASN A 275 -4.01 -12.38 -10.91
C ASN A 275 -5.38 -13.05 -10.95
N ILE A 276 -5.59 -13.92 -9.97
CA ILE A 276 -6.88 -14.53 -9.68
C ILE A 276 -6.97 -14.78 -8.18
N GLY A 277 -8.10 -14.42 -7.60
CA GLY A 277 -8.44 -14.71 -6.22
C GLY A 277 -9.87 -15.18 -6.08
N GLY A 278 -10.14 -15.83 -4.96
CA GLY A 278 -11.49 -16.29 -4.63
C GLY A 278 -11.50 -17.32 -3.49
N PRO A 279 -12.66 -17.95 -3.25
CA PRO A 279 -12.81 -18.94 -2.19
C PRO A 279 -12.39 -20.33 -2.67
N ILE A 280 -11.60 -21.04 -1.86
CA ILE A 280 -11.52 -22.52 -1.92
C ILE A 280 -12.75 -23.09 -1.23
N VAL A 281 -13.09 -22.56 -0.05
CA VAL A 281 -14.32 -22.84 0.69
C VAL A 281 -14.90 -21.50 1.14
N LYS A 282 -16.10 -21.17 0.66
CA LYS A 282 -16.77 -19.91 1.00
C LYS A 282 -16.83 -19.70 2.51
N ASN A 283 -16.59 -18.46 2.94
CA ASN A 283 -16.54 -18.02 4.33
C ASN A 283 -15.49 -18.71 5.22
N LYS A 284 -14.54 -19.47 4.64
CA LYS A 284 -13.56 -20.26 5.43
C LYS A 284 -12.15 -20.19 4.90
N THR A 285 -11.96 -20.47 3.61
CA THR A 285 -10.62 -20.61 3.03
C THR A 285 -10.61 -19.92 1.67
N PHE A 286 -9.63 -19.04 1.49
CA PHE A 286 -9.49 -18.20 0.32
C PHE A 286 -8.09 -18.35 -0.28
N PHE A 287 -7.97 -18.07 -1.56
CA PHE A 287 -6.68 -18.04 -2.25
C PHE A 287 -6.55 -16.76 -3.07
N PHE A 288 -5.31 -16.34 -3.26
CA PHE A 288 -4.92 -15.33 -4.22
C PHE A 288 -3.64 -15.80 -4.91
N TYR A 289 -3.60 -15.70 -6.22
CA TYR A 289 -2.46 -16.04 -7.04
C TYR A 289 -2.20 -14.91 -8.03
N GLY A 290 -0.96 -14.43 -8.06
CA GLY A 290 -0.50 -13.41 -9.00
C GLY A 290 0.78 -13.86 -9.67
N MET A 291 0.90 -13.59 -10.96
CA MET A 291 2.11 -13.87 -11.72
C MET A 291 2.37 -12.75 -12.71
N GLU A 292 3.62 -12.28 -12.74
CA GLU A 292 4.08 -11.25 -13.65
C GLU A 292 5.38 -11.67 -14.33
N TYR A 293 5.50 -11.28 -15.59
CA TYR A 293 6.70 -11.38 -16.39
C TYR A 293 7.09 -10.01 -16.91
N SER A 294 8.37 -9.70 -16.84
CA SER A 294 8.95 -8.52 -17.46
C SER A 294 10.05 -8.93 -18.42
N ARG A 295 9.96 -8.46 -19.67
CA ARG A 295 10.98 -8.65 -20.69
C ARG A 295 11.44 -7.30 -21.22
N GLN A 296 12.70 -6.99 -20.96
CA GLN A 296 13.32 -5.74 -21.35
C GLN A 296 14.43 -5.98 -22.39
N ARG A 297 14.40 -5.19 -23.47
CA ARG A 297 15.47 -5.08 -24.46
C ARG A 297 15.88 -3.61 -24.59
N ASN A 298 17.01 -3.29 -23.97
CA ASN A 298 17.56 -1.95 -23.99
C ASN A 298 18.80 -1.89 -24.88
N GLY A 299 18.95 -0.77 -25.59
CA GLY A 299 20.18 -0.34 -26.26
C GLY A 299 21.06 0.55 -25.39
N ASN A 300 20.62 0.90 -24.18
CA ASN A 300 21.47 1.52 -23.16
C ASN A 300 22.53 0.49 -22.74
N GLY A 301 23.65 0.45 -23.46
CA GLY A 301 24.89 -0.06 -22.87
C GLY A 301 25.16 0.72 -21.58
N SER A 302 25.79 0.09 -20.60
CA SER A 302 26.04 0.59 -19.24
C SER A 302 26.80 1.92 -19.11
N GLY A 303 27.03 2.65 -20.20
CA GLY A 303 27.45 4.04 -20.19
C GLY A 303 26.28 4.91 -20.63
N ALA A 304 25.59 5.54 -19.69
CA ALA A 304 24.98 6.82 -19.97
C ALA A 304 26.06 7.66 -20.68
N ARG A 305 25.86 7.99 -21.96
CA ARG A 305 26.73 8.94 -22.65
C ARG A 305 26.40 10.31 -22.07
N PHE A 306 26.93 10.59 -20.89
CA PHE A 306 27.11 11.95 -20.46
C PHE A 306 28.08 12.55 -21.47
N LEU A 307 27.56 13.43 -22.33
CA LEU A 307 28.43 14.37 -23.03
C LEU A 307 28.94 15.34 -21.95
N ALA A 308 29.94 14.90 -21.18
CA ALA A 308 30.76 15.82 -20.44
C ALA A 308 31.63 16.52 -21.47
N GLN A 309 31.32 17.78 -21.79
CA GLN A 309 32.31 18.63 -22.41
C GLN A 309 33.45 18.77 -21.39
N VAL A 310 34.56 18.09 -21.68
CA VAL A 310 35.79 18.28 -20.94
C VAL A 310 36.56 19.42 -21.59
N PRO A 311 37.27 20.25 -20.81
CA PRO A 311 38.08 21.32 -21.38
C PRO A 311 39.01 20.78 -22.47
N ASP A 312 39.02 21.40 -23.64
CA ASP A 312 39.93 21.05 -24.72
C ASP A 312 41.40 21.33 -24.33
N ALA A 313 42.35 20.99 -25.19
CA ALA A 313 43.77 21.17 -24.86
C ALA A 313 44.17 22.63 -24.63
N ALA A 314 43.48 23.58 -25.27
CA ALA A 314 43.72 25.01 -25.14
C ALA A 314 43.05 25.55 -23.87
N GLU A 315 41.82 25.13 -23.57
CA GLU A 315 41.11 25.48 -22.33
C GLU A 315 41.86 24.97 -21.09
N ARG A 316 42.47 23.78 -21.16
CA ARG A 316 43.37 23.26 -20.10
C ARG A 316 44.65 24.10 -19.91
N GLN A 317 45.01 24.91 -20.90
CA GLN A 317 46.13 25.85 -20.85
C GLN A 317 45.67 27.30 -20.58
N GLY A 318 44.40 27.50 -20.24
CA GLY A 318 43.83 28.82 -19.94
C GLY A 318 43.49 29.66 -21.17
N VAL A 319 43.41 29.05 -22.36
CA VAL A 319 43.10 29.72 -23.63
C VAL A 319 41.66 29.39 -24.06
N PHE A 320 40.74 30.32 -23.81
CA PHE A 320 39.32 30.21 -24.15
C PHE A 320 39.07 30.98 -25.45
N SER A 321 39.10 30.29 -26.59
CA SER A 321 39.07 30.92 -27.93
C SER A 321 37.74 30.76 -28.68
N SER A 322 36.80 29.97 -28.17
CA SER A 322 35.44 29.84 -28.69
C SER A 322 34.44 30.59 -27.80
N THR A 323 33.39 31.13 -28.40
CA THR A 323 32.25 31.71 -27.68
C THR A 323 31.63 30.60 -26.83
N LEU A 324 31.61 30.75 -25.51
CA LEU A 324 30.83 29.88 -24.62
C LEU A 324 29.39 29.90 -25.14
N TYR A 325 28.92 28.79 -25.69
CA TYR A 325 27.49 28.59 -25.92
C TYR A 325 26.93 28.04 -24.62
N ASP A 326 26.17 28.86 -23.90
CA ASP A 326 25.37 28.43 -22.77
C ASP A 326 24.22 27.56 -23.31
N PRO A 327 24.17 26.25 -23.03
CA PRO A 327 23.09 25.37 -23.47
C PRO A 327 21.78 25.62 -22.72
#